data_AF-A0A3L7TES1-F1
#
_entry.id   AF-A0A3L7TES1-F1
#
_cell.length_a   1.000
_cell.length_b   1.000
_cell.length_c   1.000
_cell.angle_alpha   90.00
_cell.angle_beta   90.00
_cell.angle_gamma   90.00
#
_symmetry.space_group_name_H-M   'P 1'
#
loop_
_entity.id
_entity.type
_entity.pdbx_description
1 polymer ?
#
loop_
_entity_poly.entity_id
_entity_poly.type
_entity_poly.pdbx_seq_one_letter_code
_entity_poly.pdbx_strand_id
1 'polypeptide(L)'
;MCAILTGCTQEEFDCSTPTALLDSVAKVADQGAFERLPEFIEIGARDITFSDGVTEASAIGDVKLKLSEMLGQLGRVAKKMKERYAIDLAKELKDSTKTADRFGLGPMVQGIVLDPFAFLADKRQQLSAEDLGDGTAALLWRNEPALGGTIALVETDDGWRVTVPVELVQGQEFWPQTREEWAVLASMMLAVENSLIDFERELDSGKFKTLQQATERIGRLLGESVVVQSVIYFSMKKPRASS
;
A
#
# COMPACT_ATOMS: atom_id res chain seq x y z
N MET A 1 20.82 10.24 -42.47
CA MET A 1 21.05 9.17 -41.48
C MET A 1 21.04 9.83 -40.11
N CYS A 2 19.89 9.87 -39.45
CA CYS A 2 19.73 10.39 -38.09
C CYS A 2 19.26 9.23 -37.22
N ALA A 3 20.07 8.88 -36.23
CA ALA A 3 19.77 7.87 -35.24
C ALA A 3 18.60 8.35 -34.38
N ILE A 4 17.52 7.58 -34.35
CA ILE A 4 16.44 7.75 -33.38
C ILE A 4 16.87 6.96 -32.15
N LEU A 5 17.35 7.68 -31.14
CA LEU A 5 17.46 7.15 -29.79
C LEU A 5 16.04 6.93 -29.27
N THR A 6 15.69 5.66 -29.07
CA THR A 6 14.51 5.22 -28.32
C THR A 6 14.64 5.71 -26.88
N GLY A 7 14.15 6.93 -26.62
CA GLY A 7 13.92 7.40 -25.26
C GLY A 7 12.76 6.61 -24.67
N CYS A 8 12.97 5.99 -23.51
CA CYS A 8 11.92 5.37 -22.72
C CYS A 8 10.86 6.43 -22.38
N THR A 9 9.76 6.49 -23.12
CA THR A 9 8.54 7.13 -22.63
C THR A 9 8.10 6.34 -21.41
N GLN A 10 8.24 6.95 -20.24
CA GLN A 10 7.64 6.45 -19.00
C GLN A 10 6.15 6.22 -19.29
N GLU A 11 5.67 5.00 -19.09
CA GLU A 11 4.29 4.64 -19.41
C GLU A 11 3.35 5.54 -18.59
N GLU A 12 2.60 6.39 -19.30
CA GLU A 12 1.58 7.26 -18.71
C GLU A 12 0.37 6.42 -18.32
N PHE A 13 -0.12 6.63 -17.09
CA PHE A 13 -1.28 5.95 -16.56
C PHE A 13 -2.50 6.85 -16.71
N ASP A 14 -3.58 6.28 -17.24
CA ASP A 14 -4.84 7.00 -17.41
C ASP A 14 -5.50 7.17 -16.04
N CYS A 15 -5.57 8.42 -15.58
CA CYS A 15 -6.27 8.82 -14.37
C CYS A 15 -7.40 9.82 -14.69
N SER A 16 -7.88 9.86 -15.94
CA SER A 16 -8.90 10.81 -16.39
C SER A 16 -10.28 10.60 -15.76
N THR A 17 -10.56 9.39 -15.26
CA THR A 17 -11.80 9.04 -14.58
C THR A 17 -11.52 8.22 -13.32
N PRO A 18 -12.46 8.15 -12.37
CA PRO A 18 -12.32 7.29 -11.19
C PRO A 18 -12.09 5.82 -11.56
N THR A 19 -12.75 5.34 -12.62
CA THR A 19 -12.58 3.95 -13.08
C THR A 19 -11.21 3.74 -13.72
N ALA A 20 -10.75 4.67 -14.56
CA ALA A 20 -9.44 4.61 -15.18
C ALA A 20 -8.30 4.62 -14.13
N LEU A 21 -8.44 5.42 -13.06
CA LEU A 21 -7.53 5.37 -11.91
C LEU A 21 -7.44 3.95 -11.33
N LEU A 22 -8.56 3.29 -11.07
CA LEU A 22 -8.57 1.93 -10.51
C LEU A 22 -7.92 0.92 -11.47
N ASP A 23 -8.12 1.07 -12.77
CA ASP A 23 -7.45 0.26 -13.80
C ASP A 23 -5.94 0.50 -13.80
N SER A 24 -5.51 1.75 -13.70
CA SER A 24 -4.09 2.14 -13.63
C SER A 24 -3.40 1.61 -12.38
N VAL A 25 -4.05 1.70 -11.21
CA VAL A 25 -3.55 1.13 -9.95
C VAL A 25 -3.40 -0.40 -10.06
N ALA A 26 -4.40 -1.09 -10.62
CA ALA A 26 -4.33 -2.53 -10.83
C ALA A 26 -3.23 -2.92 -11.83
N LYS A 27 -3.06 -2.13 -12.89
CA LYS A 27 -1.99 -2.32 -13.89
C LYS A 27 -0.61 -2.15 -13.27
N VAL A 28 -0.39 -1.14 -12.44
CA VAL A 28 0.87 -0.95 -11.71
C VAL A 28 1.18 -2.14 -10.80
N ALA A 29 0.16 -2.64 -10.10
CA ALA A 29 0.29 -3.81 -9.25
C ALA A 29 0.62 -5.08 -10.08
N ASP A 30 -0.02 -5.27 -11.23
CA ASP A 30 0.25 -6.41 -12.14
C ASP A 30 1.66 -6.35 -12.76
N GLN A 31 2.10 -5.15 -13.16
CA GLN A 31 3.43 -4.90 -13.72
C GLN A 31 4.56 -5.03 -12.69
N GLY A 32 4.23 -5.07 -11.40
CA GLY A 32 5.20 -5.10 -10.32
C GLY A 32 5.92 -3.78 -10.05
N ALA A 33 5.39 -2.65 -10.55
CA ALA A 33 5.97 -1.32 -10.43
C ALA A 33 5.53 -0.61 -9.13
N PHE A 34 5.65 -1.30 -8.00
CA PHE A 34 4.97 -0.94 -6.74
C PHE A 34 5.44 0.39 -6.15
N GLU A 35 6.66 0.82 -6.45
CA GLU A 35 7.19 2.14 -6.13
C GLU A 35 6.34 3.27 -6.72
N ARG A 36 5.56 3.01 -7.77
CA ARG A 36 4.69 4.00 -8.41
C ARG A 36 3.31 4.11 -7.73
N LEU A 37 2.94 3.19 -6.84
CA LEU A 37 1.63 3.22 -6.19
C LEU A 37 1.33 4.53 -5.44
N PRO A 38 2.29 5.18 -4.76
CA PRO A 38 2.06 6.48 -4.12
C PRO A 38 1.80 7.64 -5.09
N GLU A 39 2.10 7.49 -6.39
CA GLU A 39 1.75 8.49 -7.42
C GLU A 39 0.22 8.65 -7.52
N PHE A 40 -0.54 7.59 -7.22
CA PHE A 40 -2.00 7.57 -7.26
C PHE A 40 -2.67 8.05 -5.96
N ILE A 41 -1.90 8.42 -4.94
CA ILE A 41 -2.42 8.85 -3.64
C ILE A 41 -2.34 10.37 -3.54
N GLU A 42 -3.45 11.01 -3.22
CA GLU A 42 -3.50 12.41 -2.83
C GLU A 42 -3.68 12.53 -1.32
N ILE A 43 -2.91 13.42 -0.70
CA ILE A 43 -3.04 13.75 0.71
C ILE A 43 -3.07 15.27 0.79
N GLY A 44 -4.25 15.81 1.05
CA GLY A 44 -4.45 17.25 1.21
C GLY A 44 -3.58 17.80 2.34
N ALA A 45 -2.71 18.75 2.01
CA ALA A 45 -1.90 19.48 2.98
C ALA A 45 -2.64 20.73 3.46
N ARG A 46 -2.51 21.08 4.73
CA ARG A 46 -2.92 22.40 5.21
C ARG A 46 -1.90 23.44 4.74
N ASP A 47 -2.37 24.67 4.59
CA ASP A 47 -1.50 25.82 4.35
C ASP A 47 -0.80 26.24 5.66
N ILE A 48 0.12 25.39 6.12
CA ILE A 48 0.92 25.62 7.31
C ILE A 48 2.41 25.50 6.97
N THR A 49 3.18 26.39 7.59
CA THR A 49 4.63 26.34 7.62
C THR A 49 5.06 26.11 9.06
N PHE A 50 5.86 25.07 9.29
CA PHE A 50 6.40 24.74 10.59
C PHE A 50 7.50 25.72 11.01
N SER A 51 7.92 25.63 12.27
CA SER A 51 8.93 26.53 12.87
C SER A 51 10.30 26.49 12.19
N ASP A 52 10.62 25.40 11.50
CA ASP A 52 11.85 25.20 10.72
C ASP A 52 11.74 25.71 9.27
N GLY A 53 10.59 26.26 8.88
CA GLY A 53 10.32 26.75 7.52
C GLY A 53 9.84 25.69 6.54
N VAL A 54 9.67 24.43 6.97
CA VAL A 54 9.13 23.35 6.14
C VAL A 54 7.61 23.46 6.09
N THR A 55 7.01 23.28 4.91
CA THR A 55 5.55 23.24 4.77
C THR A 55 5.01 21.84 5.02
N GLU A 56 3.75 21.73 5.44
CA GLU A 56 3.11 20.40 5.57
C GLU A 56 3.07 19.66 4.24
N ALA A 57 2.86 20.36 3.11
CA ALA A 57 2.94 19.78 1.78
C ALA A 57 4.31 19.13 1.50
N SER A 58 5.40 19.78 1.92
CA SER A 58 6.75 19.22 1.80
C SER A 58 6.93 17.99 2.70
N ALA A 59 6.43 18.02 3.93
CA ALA A 59 6.53 16.88 4.86
C ALA A 59 5.73 15.66 4.38
N ILE A 60 4.53 15.88 3.82
CA ILE A 60 3.73 14.84 3.16
C ILE A 60 4.47 14.28 1.94
N GLY A 61 5.13 15.14 1.16
CA GLY A 61 5.98 14.75 0.04
C GLY A 61 7.08 13.77 0.45
N ASP A 62 7.80 14.08 1.52
CA ASP A 62 8.86 13.20 2.08
C ASP A 62 8.29 11.84 2.51
N VAL A 63 7.12 11.83 3.15
CA VAL A 63 6.42 10.59 3.54
C VAL A 63 6.00 9.77 2.32
N LYS A 64 5.43 10.41 1.28
CA LYS A 64 5.06 9.73 0.04
C LYS A 64 6.28 9.13 -0.66
N LEU A 65 7.40 9.84 -0.69
CA LEU A 65 8.66 9.33 -1.23
C LEU A 65 9.15 8.10 -0.45
N LYS A 66 9.19 8.17 0.88
CA LYS A 66 9.58 7.01 1.70
C LYS A 66 8.60 5.83 1.56
N LEU A 67 7.30 6.10 1.39
CA LEU A 67 6.31 5.06 1.10
C LEU A 67 6.62 4.36 -0.24
N SER A 68 6.99 5.13 -1.26
CA SER A 68 7.37 4.62 -2.58
C SER A 68 8.56 3.68 -2.50
N GLU A 69 9.63 4.09 -1.81
CA GLU A 69 10.82 3.26 -1.58
C GLU A 69 10.46 1.95 -0.87
N MET A 70 9.66 2.04 0.20
CA MET A 70 9.23 0.90 0.99
C MET A 70 8.36 -0.09 0.17
N LEU A 71 7.41 0.41 -0.62
CA LEU A 71 6.56 -0.45 -1.45
C LEU A 71 7.35 -1.12 -2.58
N GLY A 72 8.29 -0.40 -3.20
CA GLY A 72 9.22 -0.99 -4.17
C GLY A 72 10.07 -2.10 -3.53
N GLN A 73 10.59 -1.88 -2.32
CA GLN A 73 11.34 -2.88 -1.56
C GLN A 73 10.49 -4.10 -1.22
N LEU A 74 9.28 -3.89 -0.71
CA LEU A 74 8.33 -4.96 -0.39
C LEU A 74 8.02 -5.82 -1.63
N GLY A 75 7.80 -5.17 -2.76
CA GLY A 75 7.55 -5.82 -4.04
C GLY A 75 8.71 -6.69 -4.53
N ARG A 76 9.94 -6.20 -4.43
CA ARG A 76 11.15 -6.99 -4.74
C ARG A 76 11.23 -8.24 -3.85
N VAL A 77 10.98 -8.08 -2.56
CA VAL A 77 10.96 -9.19 -1.59
C VAL A 77 9.88 -10.21 -1.96
N ALA A 78 8.66 -9.77 -2.24
CA ALA A 78 7.54 -10.63 -2.62
C ALA A 78 7.87 -11.44 -3.90
N LYS A 79 8.44 -10.78 -4.91
CA LYS A 79 8.89 -11.43 -6.15
C LYS A 79 9.95 -12.50 -5.87
N LYS A 80 10.98 -12.19 -5.08
CA LYS A 80 12.03 -13.15 -4.72
C LYS A 80 11.48 -14.36 -3.94
N MET A 81 10.54 -14.11 -3.02
CA MET A 81 9.85 -15.16 -2.28
C MET A 81 9.08 -16.09 -3.23
N LYS A 82 8.30 -15.51 -4.16
CA LYS A 82 7.53 -16.24 -5.18
C LYS A 82 8.41 -17.10 -6.07
N GLU A 83 9.52 -16.54 -6.56
CA GLU A 83 10.47 -17.27 -7.41
C GLU A 83 11.16 -18.41 -6.67
N ARG A 84 11.59 -18.17 -5.42
CA ARG A 84 12.37 -19.13 -4.64
C ARG A 84 11.53 -20.27 -4.06
N TYR A 85 10.32 -19.97 -3.62
CA TYR A 85 9.44 -20.92 -2.94
C TYR A 85 8.20 -21.27 -3.77
N ALA A 86 8.26 -21.12 -5.10
CA ALA A 86 7.12 -21.31 -6.00
C ALA A 86 6.37 -22.63 -5.76
N ILE A 87 7.11 -23.73 -5.55
CA ILE A 87 6.54 -25.07 -5.32
C ILE A 87 5.81 -25.13 -3.98
N ASP A 88 6.43 -24.61 -2.92
CA ASP A 88 5.87 -24.59 -1.56
C ASP A 88 4.65 -23.67 -1.49
N LEU A 89 4.72 -22.49 -2.11
CA LEU A 89 3.61 -21.53 -2.21
C LEU A 89 2.42 -22.11 -2.97
N ALA A 90 2.66 -22.78 -4.11
CA ALA A 90 1.60 -23.42 -4.87
C ALA A 90 0.92 -24.56 -4.10
N LYS A 91 1.68 -25.24 -3.23
CA LYS A 91 1.16 -26.29 -2.36
C LYS A 91 0.34 -25.71 -1.19
N GLU A 92 0.84 -24.67 -0.52
CA GLU A 92 0.12 -24.00 0.56
C GLU A 92 -1.16 -23.30 0.07
N LEU A 93 -1.16 -22.70 -1.13
CA LEU A 93 -2.35 -22.10 -1.73
C LEU A 93 -3.45 -23.13 -2.01
N LYS A 94 -3.08 -24.37 -2.38
CA LYS A 94 -4.01 -25.49 -2.55
C LYS A 94 -4.50 -26.06 -1.22
N ASP A 95 -3.66 -26.07 -0.19
CA ASP A 95 -3.97 -26.58 1.15
C ASP A 95 -4.56 -25.50 2.10
N SER A 96 -4.73 -24.25 1.61
CA SER A 96 -5.09 -23.02 2.34
C SER A 96 -6.41 -23.04 3.11
N THR A 97 -7.23 -24.09 2.98
CA THR A 97 -8.37 -24.31 3.86
C THR A 97 -7.98 -24.75 5.28
N LYS A 98 -6.70 -25.12 5.54
CA LYS A 98 -6.24 -25.61 6.86
C LYS A 98 -5.10 -24.83 7.54
N THR A 99 -4.28 -24.08 6.80
CA THR A 99 -3.07 -23.43 7.36
C THR A 99 -3.34 -22.04 7.96
N ALA A 100 -4.40 -21.35 7.52
CA ALA A 100 -4.82 -20.04 8.04
C ALA A 100 -5.10 -20.06 9.57
N ASP A 101 -5.51 -21.20 10.11
CA ASP A 101 -5.77 -21.39 11.55
C ASP A 101 -4.49 -21.42 12.40
N ARG A 102 -3.32 -21.78 11.85
CA ARG A 102 -2.10 -21.97 12.65
C ARG A 102 -1.38 -20.69 13.06
N PHE A 103 -1.52 -19.63 12.27
CA PHE A 103 -1.00 -18.30 12.60
C PHE A 103 -2.11 -17.33 13.03
N GLY A 104 -3.38 -17.77 13.05
CA GLY A 104 -4.56 -16.90 13.25
C GLY A 104 -4.76 -15.88 12.14
N LEU A 105 -4.03 -16.01 11.02
CA LEU A 105 -4.07 -15.10 9.88
C LEU A 105 -4.97 -15.74 8.83
N GLY A 106 -6.19 -15.22 8.67
CA GLY A 106 -7.15 -15.74 7.70
C GLY A 106 -6.62 -15.76 6.25
N PRO A 107 -7.28 -16.46 5.31
CA PRO A 107 -6.85 -16.58 3.90
C PRO A 107 -6.59 -15.24 3.21
N MET A 108 -7.31 -14.20 3.62
CA MET A 108 -7.11 -12.81 3.18
C MET A 108 -5.74 -12.26 3.60
N VAL A 109 -5.33 -12.50 4.85
CA VAL A 109 -4.05 -12.01 5.38
C VAL A 109 -2.88 -12.78 4.76
N GLN A 110 -3.02 -14.08 4.49
CA GLN A 110 -1.99 -14.81 3.72
C GLN A 110 -1.84 -14.26 2.30
N GLY A 111 -2.94 -14.01 1.57
CA GLY A 111 -2.86 -13.41 0.24
C GLY A 111 -2.20 -12.02 0.25
N ILE A 112 -2.55 -11.18 1.23
CA ILE A 112 -1.96 -9.86 1.42
C ILE A 112 -0.49 -9.92 1.83
N VAL A 113 -0.08 -10.90 2.64
CA VAL A 113 1.31 -11.00 3.11
C VAL A 113 2.22 -11.63 2.05
N LEU A 114 1.70 -12.58 1.26
CA LEU A 114 2.48 -13.31 0.26
C LEU A 114 2.62 -12.53 -1.05
N ASP A 115 1.55 -11.87 -1.49
CA ASP A 115 1.55 -11.06 -2.70
C ASP A 115 0.44 -9.98 -2.60
N PRO A 116 0.66 -8.91 -1.79
CA PRO A 116 -0.36 -7.87 -1.54
C PRO A 116 -0.83 -7.21 -2.83
N PHE A 117 0.04 -7.19 -3.83
CA PHE A 117 -0.19 -6.50 -5.07
C PHE A 117 -0.88 -7.39 -6.11
N ALA A 118 -0.53 -8.68 -6.20
CA ALA A 118 -1.36 -9.61 -6.96
C ALA A 118 -2.78 -9.70 -6.38
N PHE A 119 -2.92 -9.64 -5.04
CA PHE A 119 -4.24 -9.54 -4.42
C PHE A 119 -5.00 -8.29 -4.90
N LEU A 120 -4.35 -7.14 -4.99
CA LEU A 120 -4.97 -5.91 -5.49
C LEU A 120 -5.41 -6.05 -6.97
N ALA A 121 -4.52 -6.58 -7.82
CA ALA A 121 -4.80 -6.80 -9.24
C ALA A 121 -5.95 -7.82 -9.44
N ASP A 122 -5.90 -8.96 -8.76
CA ASP A 122 -6.93 -10.02 -8.81
C ASP A 122 -8.31 -9.56 -8.34
N LYS A 123 -8.34 -8.52 -7.51
CA LYS A 123 -9.56 -8.01 -6.90
C LYS A 123 -10.06 -6.74 -7.58
N ARG A 124 -9.45 -6.29 -8.68
CA ARG A 124 -9.89 -5.14 -9.47
C ARG A 124 -11.37 -5.19 -9.84
N GLN A 125 -11.90 -6.36 -10.19
CA GLN A 125 -13.33 -6.53 -10.54
C GLN A 125 -14.28 -6.35 -9.34
N GLN A 126 -13.75 -6.40 -8.12
CA GLN A 126 -14.52 -6.17 -6.89
C GLN A 126 -14.46 -4.71 -6.45
N LEU A 127 -13.60 -3.90 -7.07
CA LEU A 127 -13.50 -2.47 -6.85
C LEU A 127 -14.33 -1.73 -7.91
N SER A 128 -15.16 -0.80 -7.46
CA SER A 128 -15.85 0.16 -8.32
C SER A 128 -15.77 1.55 -7.72
N ALA A 129 -16.00 2.55 -8.56
CA ALA A 129 -16.06 3.95 -8.16
C ALA A 129 -17.43 4.50 -8.53
N GLU A 130 -18.06 5.21 -7.59
CA GLU A 130 -19.30 5.93 -7.81
C GLU A 130 -19.01 7.43 -7.71
N ASP A 131 -19.06 8.12 -8.86
CA ASP A 131 -18.86 9.56 -8.95
C ASP A 131 -20.00 10.30 -8.24
N LEU A 132 -19.64 11.21 -7.32
CA LEU A 132 -20.58 11.99 -6.52
C LEU A 132 -20.92 13.33 -7.17
N GLY A 133 -20.27 13.70 -8.27
CA GLY A 133 -20.57 14.88 -9.08
C GLY A 133 -20.03 16.20 -8.54
N ASP A 134 -19.20 16.16 -7.51
CA ASP A 134 -18.57 17.31 -6.85
C ASP A 134 -17.03 17.29 -6.94
N GLY A 135 -16.49 16.51 -7.88
CA GLY A 135 -15.05 16.25 -7.96
C GLY A 135 -14.58 15.17 -6.98
N THR A 136 -15.49 14.45 -6.33
CA THR A 136 -15.19 13.28 -5.51
C THR A 136 -15.94 12.05 -5.99
N ALA A 137 -15.41 10.86 -5.66
CA ALA A 137 -16.07 9.60 -5.93
C ALA A 137 -15.92 8.65 -4.74
N ALA A 138 -16.97 7.89 -4.44
CA ALA A 138 -16.93 6.85 -3.43
C ALA A 138 -16.20 5.61 -3.96
N LEU A 139 -15.21 5.12 -3.22
CA LEU A 139 -14.58 3.84 -3.51
C LEU A 139 -15.43 2.71 -2.91
N LEU A 140 -15.87 1.78 -3.76
CA LEU A 140 -16.72 0.67 -3.37
C LEU A 140 -15.96 -0.66 -3.52
N TRP A 141 -16.11 -1.53 -2.52
CA TRP A 141 -15.74 -2.93 -2.56
C TRP A 141 -17.01 -3.78 -2.57
N ARG A 142 -17.27 -4.49 -3.68
CA ARG A 142 -18.48 -5.31 -3.87
C ARG A 142 -19.78 -4.51 -3.61
N ASN A 143 -19.81 -3.26 -4.07
CA ASN A 143 -20.91 -2.31 -3.89
C ASN A 143 -21.13 -1.85 -2.43
N GLU A 144 -20.18 -2.08 -1.52
CA GLU A 144 -20.17 -1.49 -0.19
C GLU A 144 -19.00 -0.50 -0.07
N PRO A 145 -19.09 0.56 0.76
CA PRO A 145 -17.97 1.48 0.97
C PRO A 145 -16.67 0.75 1.37
N ALA A 146 -15.62 0.93 0.57
CA ALA A 146 -14.32 0.34 0.83
C ALA A 146 -13.73 0.90 2.13
N LEU A 147 -13.10 0.02 2.93
CA LEU A 147 -12.53 0.36 4.23
C LEU A 147 -13.47 1.18 5.14
N GLY A 148 -14.77 0.89 5.10
CA GLY A 148 -15.77 1.57 5.94
C GLY A 148 -15.98 3.04 5.57
N GLY A 149 -15.65 3.45 4.34
CA GLY A 149 -15.79 4.83 3.85
C GLY A 149 -14.65 5.77 4.26
N THR A 150 -13.53 5.22 4.75
CA THR A 150 -12.35 6.02 5.14
C THR A 150 -11.44 6.41 3.97
N ILE A 151 -11.67 5.81 2.79
CA ILE A 151 -10.98 6.14 1.54
C ILE A 151 -12.03 6.65 0.54
N ALA A 152 -11.68 7.71 -0.17
CA ALA A 152 -12.44 8.26 -1.28
C ALA A 152 -11.51 8.44 -2.49
N LEU A 153 -12.08 8.85 -3.62
CA LEU A 153 -11.33 9.32 -4.77
C LEU A 153 -11.62 10.82 -4.96
N VAL A 154 -10.62 11.57 -5.39
CA VAL A 154 -10.73 13.01 -5.62
C VAL A 154 -10.12 13.37 -6.97
N GLU A 155 -10.76 14.29 -7.67
CA GLU A 155 -10.23 14.89 -8.89
C GLU A 155 -9.16 15.93 -8.54
N THR A 156 -8.02 15.85 -9.19
CA THR A 156 -6.91 16.82 -9.08
C THR A 156 -6.56 17.35 -10.47
N ASP A 157 -5.71 18.37 -10.54
CA ASP A 157 -5.20 18.91 -11.81
C ASP A 157 -4.47 17.84 -12.65
N ASP A 158 -3.88 16.83 -12.00
CA ASP A 158 -3.17 15.71 -12.63
C ASP A 158 -4.07 14.45 -12.80
N GLY A 159 -5.39 14.62 -12.67
CA GLY A 159 -6.40 13.57 -12.76
C GLY A 159 -6.84 13.01 -11.40
N TRP A 160 -7.63 11.94 -11.43
CA TRP A 160 -8.19 11.32 -10.24
C TRP A 160 -7.12 10.64 -9.39
N ARG A 161 -7.27 10.74 -8.06
CA ARG A 161 -6.39 10.13 -7.06
C ARG A 161 -7.19 9.47 -5.95
N VAL A 162 -6.60 8.45 -5.33
CA VAL A 162 -7.08 7.88 -4.07
C VAL A 162 -6.74 8.86 -2.96
N THR A 163 -7.69 9.22 -2.12
CA THR A 163 -7.46 10.13 -1.00
C THR A 163 -8.01 9.56 0.30
N VAL A 164 -7.41 9.97 1.40
CA VAL A 164 -8.02 9.88 2.72
C VAL A 164 -8.61 11.25 2.99
N PRO A 165 -9.94 11.40 3.11
CA PRO A 165 -10.54 12.70 3.38
C PRO A 165 -9.95 13.28 4.66
N VAL A 166 -9.11 14.30 4.50
CA VAL A 166 -8.20 14.73 5.56
C VAL A 166 -9.01 15.35 6.70
N GLU A 167 -10.18 15.91 6.40
CA GLU A 167 -11.16 16.44 7.35
C GLU A 167 -11.71 15.35 8.31
N LEU A 168 -11.78 14.08 7.85
CA LEU A 168 -12.25 12.95 8.66
C LEU A 168 -11.17 12.42 9.62
N VAL A 169 -9.89 12.67 9.31
CA VAL A 169 -8.75 12.14 10.06
C VAL A 169 -7.98 13.19 10.85
N GLN A 170 -8.02 14.47 10.45
CA GLN A 170 -7.33 15.59 11.10
C GLN A 170 -7.75 15.81 12.55
N GLY A 171 -9.03 15.56 12.87
CA GLY A 171 -9.55 15.69 14.23
C GLY A 171 -9.21 14.52 15.14
N GLN A 172 -8.50 13.51 14.62
CA GLN A 172 -8.16 12.32 15.37
C GLN A 172 -6.73 12.39 15.89
N GLU A 173 -6.51 11.77 17.05
CA GLU A 173 -5.24 11.79 17.80
C GLU A 173 -4.04 11.24 17.00
N PHE A 174 -4.29 10.53 15.91
CA PHE A 174 -3.27 9.86 15.11
C PHE A 174 -2.82 10.63 13.85
N TRP A 175 -3.45 11.75 13.49
CA TRP A 175 -2.99 12.56 12.37
C TRP A 175 -1.86 13.51 12.81
N PRO A 176 -0.69 13.51 12.15
CA PRO A 176 0.41 14.38 12.55
C PRO A 176 0.03 15.87 12.48
N GLN A 177 0.23 16.58 13.58
CA GLN A 177 -0.04 18.01 13.73
C GLN A 177 1.22 18.86 13.63
N THR A 178 2.38 18.28 13.95
CA THR A 178 3.66 18.99 14.05
C THR A 178 4.72 18.40 13.12
N ARG A 179 5.79 19.18 12.86
CA ARG A 179 6.93 18.76 12.06
C ARG A 179 7.60 17.50 12.64
N GLU A 180 7.70 17.47 13.96
CA GLU A 180 8.29 16.39 14.74
C GLU A 180 7.44 15.12 14.61
N GLU A 181 6.12 15.22 14.67
CA GLU A 181 5.22 14.08 14.46
C GLU A 181 5.33 13.50 13.04
N TRP A 182 5.40 14.37 12.02
CA TRP A 182 5.70 13.93 10.65
C TRP A 182 7.08 13.25 10.55
N ALA A 183 8.10 13.76 11.25
CA ALA A 183 9.42 13.13 11.30
C ALA A 183 9.41 11.78 12.02
N VAL A 184 8.60 11.63 13.07
CA VAL A 184 8.40 10.35 13.77
C VAL A 184 7.78 9.34 12.83
N LEU A 185 6.73 9.71 12.09
CA LEU A 185 6.11 8.82 11.09
C LEU A 185 7.13 8.37 10.04
N ALA A 186 7.90 9.31 9.47
CA ALA A 186 8.96 8.98 8.51
C ALA A 186 10.02 8.04 9.12
N SER A 187 10.40 8.24 10.39
CA SER A 187 11.36 7.38 11.10
C SER A 187 10.81 5.97 11.34
N MET A 188 9.52 5.84 11.64
CA MET A 188 8.86 4.53 11.76
C MET A 188 8.87 3.79 10.41
N MET A 189 8.59 4.49 9.31
CA MET A 189 8.65 3.91 7.96
C MET A 189 10.08 3.49 7.60
N LEU A 190 11.08 4.29 7.94
CA LEU A 190 12.50 3.94 7.76
C LEU A 190 12.89 2.68 8.54
N ALA A 191 12.37 2.50 9.77
CA ALA A 191 12.62 1.28 10.54
C ALA A 191 12.05 0.02 9.86
N VAL A 192 10.85 0.15 9.27
CA VAL A 192 10.24 -0.93 8.48
C VAL A 192 11.05 -1.21 7.22
N GLU A 193 11.47 -0.17 6.49
CA GLU A 193 12.30 -0.31 5.30
C GLU A 193 13.63 -1.02 5.60
N ASN A 194 14.35 -0.59 6.64
CA ASN A 194 15.60 -1.24 7.06
C ASN A 194 15.38 -2.71 7.38
N SER A 195 14.26 -3.02 8.03
CA SER A 195 13.89 -4.41 8.34
C SER A 195 13.61 -5.24 7.08
N LEU A 196 12.98 -4.64 6.06
CA LEU A 196 12.76 -5.28 4.76
C LEU A 196 14.07 -5.47 3.98
N ILE A 197 15.01 -4.53 4.06
CA ILE A 197 16.36 -4.64 3.48
C ILE A 197 17.12 -5.79 4.13
N ASP A 198 17.09 -5.88 5.46
CA ASP A 198 17.73 -6.99 6.17
C ASP A 198 17.09 -8.33 5.83
N PHE A 199 15.75 -8.38 5.76
CA PHE A 199 15.05 -9.58 5.31
C PHE A 199 15.45 -9.99 3.89
N GLU A 200 15.51 -9.04 2.96
CA GLU A 200 15.95 -9.29 1.59
C GLU A 200 17.37 -9.86 1.56
N ARG A 201 18.29 -9.30 2.35
CA ARG A 201 19.68 -9.81 2.45
C ARG A 201 19.72 -11.23 3.03
N GLU A 202 18.92 -11.51 4.06
CA GLU A 202 18.77 -12.85 4.64
C GLU A 202 18.22 -13.85 3.61
N LEU A 203 17.24 -13.41 2.81
CA LEU A 203 16.72 -14.16 1.69
C LEU A 203 17.83 -14.41 0.68
N ASP A 204 18.49 -13.39 0.14
CA ASP A 204 19.53 -13.53 -0.89
C ASP A 204 20.68 -14.45 -0.47
N SER A 205 21.11 -14.39 0.80
CA SER A 205 22.15 -15.27 1.35
C SER A 205 21.74 -16.74 1.51
N GLY A 206 20.46 -17.07 1.29
CA GLY A 206 19.95 -18.44 1.44
C GLY A 206 19.82 -18.87 2.89
N LYS A 207 19.64 -17.91 3.82
CA LYS A 207 19.47 -18.15 5.26
C LYS A 207 18.21 -18.98 5.53
N PHE A 208 17.13 -18.71 4.80
CA PHE A 208 15.88 -19.46 4.91
C PHE A 208 15.91 -20.69 4.00
N LYS A 209 15.86 -21.89 4.60
CA LYS A 209 15.85 -23.16 3.87
C LYS A 209 14.47 -23.58 3.41
N THR A 210 13.42 -23.05 4.04
CA THR A 210 12.03 -23.37 3.74
C THR A 210 11.18 -22.10 3.74
N LEU A 211 10.03 -22.16 3.05
CA LEU A 211 9.02 -21.11 3.06
C LEU A 211 8.58 -20.77 4.50
N GLN A 212 8.36 -21.77 5.35
CA GLN A 212 7.95 -21.57 6.74
C GLN A 212 8.92 -20.67 7.52
N GLN A 213 10.23 -20.87 7.39
CA GLN A 213 11.23 -20.04 8.09
C GLN A 213 11.19 -18.58 7.63
N ALA A 214 11.00 -18.36 6.33
CA ALA A 214 10.86 -17.03 5.77
C ALA A 214 9.56 -16.36 6.24
N THR A 215 8.44 -17.08 6.21
CA THR A 215 7.13 -16.59 6.67
C THR A 215 7.12 -16.31 8.17
N GLU A 216 7.76 -17.14 9.01
CA GLU A 216 7.91 -16.88 10.46
C GLU A 216 8.71 -15.60 10.72
N ARG A 217 9.76 -15.35 9.93
CA ARG A 217 10.54 -14.10 10.03
C ARG A 217 9.71 -12.88 9.62
N ILE A 218 8.93 -12.97 8.55
CA ILE A 218 7.98 -11.92 8.14
C ILE A 218 6.94 -11.71 9.25
N GLY A 219 6.34 -12.77 9.77
CA GLY A 219 5.36 -12.70 10.85
C GLY A 219 5.92 -12.00 12.09
N ARG A 220 7.19 -12.24 12.43
CA ARG A 220 7.89 -11.51 13.50
C ARG A 220 8.06 -10.02 13.17
N LEU A 221 8.47 -9.68 11.95
CA LEU A 221 8.57 -8.29 11.51
C LEU A 221 7.24 -7.54 11.60
N LEU A 222 6.15 -8.17 11.14
CA LEU A 222 4.81 -7.61 11.21
C LEU A 222 4.34 -7.50 12.67
N GLY A 223 4.62 -8.53 13.48
CA GLY A 223 4.29 -8.59 14.90
C GLY A 223 5.09 -7.62 15.78
N GLU A 224 6.27 -7.19 15.35
CA GLU A 224 7.09 -6.18 16.03
C GLU A 224 6.82 -4.75 15.52
N SER A 225 6.18 -4.61 14.35
CA SER A 225 5.88 -3.32 13.73
C SER A 225 4.58 -2.72 14.25
N VAL A 226 4.71 -1.69 15.09
CA VAL A 226 3.57 -0.90 15.61
C VAL A 226 2.74 -0.27 14.47
N VAL A 227 3.38 0.13 13.38
CA VAL A 227 2.69 0.69 12.19
C VAL A 227 1.76 -0.35 11.58
N VAL A 228 2.28 -1.55 11.31
CA VAL A 228 1.52 -2.65 10.70
C VAL A 228 0.39 -3.09 11.63
N GLN A 229 0.68 -3.24 12.93
CA GLN A 229 -0.34 -3.57 13.93
C GLN A 229 -1.48 -2.55 13.96
N SER A 230 -1.15 -1.26 13.85
CA SER A 230 -2.15 -0.19 13.82
C SER A 230 -3.03 -0.30 12.57
N VAL A 231 -2.43 -0.49 11.39
CA VAL A 231 -3.17 -0.68 10.13
C VAL A 231 -4.10 -1.91 10.20
N ILE A 232 -3.59 -3.04 10.70
CA ILE A 232 -4.39 -4.27 10.86
C ILE A 232 -5.55 -4.02 11.83
N TYR A 233 -5.28 -3.42 13.00
CA TYR A 233 -6.32 -3.09 13.98
C TYR A 233 -7.43 -2.19 13.39
N PHE A 234 -7.05 -1.15 12.64
CA PHE A 234 -8.02 -0.29 11.96
C PHE A 234 -8.83 -1.05 10.90
N SER A 235 -8.21 -1.91 10.11
CA SER A 235 -8.92 -2.73 9.10
C SER A 235 -9.93 -3.70 9.73
N MET A 236 -9.70 -4.13 10.98
CA MET A 236 -10.60 -5.03 11.71
C MET A 236 -11.78 -4.30 12.36
N LYS A 237 -11.65 -3.01 12.63
CA LYS A 237 -12.70 -2.21 13.28
C LYS A 237 -13.73 -1.77 12.23
N LYS A 238 -14.66 -2.67 11.88
CA LYS A 238 -15.88 -2.30 11.14
C LYS A 238 -16.65 -1.23 11.95
N PRO A 239 -17.19 -0.17 11.34
CA PRO A 239 -18.26 0.56 11.99
C PRO A 239 -19.42 -0.42 12.21
N ARG A 240 -19.83 -0.62 13.47
CA ARG A 240 -21.14 -1.22 13.74
C ARG A 240 -22.16 -0.27 13.14
N ALA A 241 -22.87 -0.70 12.11
CA ALA A 241 -24.09 -0.04 11.69
C ALA A 241 -25.00 0.07 12.92
N SER A 242 -25.23 1.29 13.39
CA SER A 242 -26.27 1.57 14.37
C SER A 242 -27.61 1.36 13.68
N SER A 243 -28.27 0.27 14.07
CA SER A 243 -29.71 0.02 13.84
C SER A 243 -30.57 1.12 14.44
#